data_AF-H4F2U8-F1
#
_entry.id   AF-H4F2U8-F1
#
_cell.length_a   1.000
_cell.length_b   1.000
_cell.length_c   1.000
_cell.angle_alpha   90.00
_cell.angle_beta   90.00
_cell.angle_gamma   90.00
#
_symmetry.space_group_name_H-M   'P 1'
#
loop_
_entity.id
_entity.type
_entity.pdbx_description
1 polymer ?
#
loop_
_entity_poly.entity_id
_entity_poly.type
_entity_poly.pdbx_seq_one_letter_code
_entity_poly.pdbx_strand_id
1 'polypeptide(L)'
;MNMKKILAAGMLAALCLSGCKLVKTEEAGKEAAANGPGGDQERIATLVASTYDAKLVPKLTETAVDISTLLPAIKANLDDAGKAYGLRVGGAGGGWNFSVKGTAPVVDADLVSKAAVAQLDFDGDGKADATLQLGPVVKGSAIRDTSAIYDFSTFRDQIEYAKLGRALNDKAVSGLAVPESGLKGKTVTFVGAVSIRSAGEVPLITPVSLEVGR
;
A
#
# COMPACT_ATOMS: atom_id res chain seq x y z
N MET A 1 -30.86 77.72 17.24
CA MET A 1 -32.11 77.91 18.01
C MET A 1 -33.16 77.09 17.28
N ASN A 2 -33.54 75.86 17.66
CA ASN A 2 -34.02 75.39 18.96
C ASN A 2 -33.71 73.90 19.21
N MET A 3 -33.77 73.55 20.49
CA MET A 3 -33.32 72.33 21.16
C MET A 3 -34.52 71.61 21.81
N LYS A 4 -34.43 70.27 21.97
CA LYS A 4 -35.26 69.32 22.78
C LYS A 4 -36.61 68.90 22.13
N LYS A 5 -37.07 67.64 22.14
CA LYS A 5 -37.16 66.56 23.18
C LYS A 5 -37.21 65.18 22.43
N ILE A 6 -36.49 64.10 22.78
CA ILE A 6 -36.62 63.10 23.88
C ILE A 6 -37.92 62.24 23.87
N LEU A 7 -37.71 60.92 23.69
CA LEU A 7 -38.44 59.69 24.09
C LEU A 7 -39.84 59.31 23.51
N ALA A 8 -39.91 58.14 22.85
CA ALA A 8 -40.56 56.88 23.33
C ALA A 8 -41.41 56.11 22.28
N ALA A 9 -41.10 54.81 22.17
CA ALA A 9 -41.97 53.66 21.91
C ALA A 9 -42.75 53.55 20.58
N GLY A 10 -42.41 52.52 19.80
CA GLY A 10 -43.19 52.07 18.64
C GLY A 10 -42.70 50.70 18.15
N MET A 11 -43.15 49.68 18.83
CA MET A 11 -43.04 48.24 18.55
C MET A 11 -43.31 47.88 17.07
N LEU A 12 -42.69 46.77 16.63
CA LEU A 12 -43.08 45.90 15.50
C LEU A 12 -42.33 46.09 14.16
N ALA A 13 -41.18 45.43 14.05
CA ALA A 13 -40.63 44.94 12.77
C ALA A 13 -39.86 43.63 13.01
N ALA A 14 -40.54 42.63 13.58
CA ALA A 14 -40.13 41.24 13.51
C ALA A 14 -41.03 40.57 12.47
N LEU A 15 -40.43 39.88 11.50
CA LEU A 15 -40.98 38.85 10.58
C LEU A 15 -40.55 39.06 9.11
N CYS A 16 -39.24 38.92 8.85
CA CYS A 16 -38.73 38.56 7.52
C CYS A 16 -37.69 37.43 7.62
N LEU A 17 -37.98 36.39 8.43
CA LEU A 17 -37.24 35.12 8.41
C LEU A 17 -38.10 34.06 7.70
N SER A 18 -38.53 34.37 6.47
CA SER A 18 -39.21 33.42 5.60
C SER A 18 -38.18 32.61 4.81
N GLY A 19 -37.82 31.45 5.35
CA GLY A 19 -37.70 30.25 4.52
C GLY A 19 -36.32 29.89 3.95
N CYS A 20 -35.29 29.77 4.79
CA CYS A 20 -34.29 28.73 4.52
C CYS A 20 -34.93 27.38 4.91
N LYS A 21 -35.51 26.69 3.92
CA LYS A 21 -35.92 25.29 4.07
C LYS A 21 -34.65 24.52 4.50
N LEU A 22 -34.59 24.07 5.75
CA LEU A 22 -33.61 23.09 6.22
C LEU A 22 -33.88 21.78 5.48
N VAL A 23 -33.33 21.67 4.27
CA VAL A 23 -33.31 20.45 3.47
C VAL A 23 -32.46 19.43 4.23
N LYS A 24 -32.97 18.21 4.39
CA LYS A 24 -32.38 17.09 5.17
C LYS A 24 -30.84 17.05 5.08
N THR A 25 -30.19 17.60 6.09
CA THR A 25 -28.74 17.59 6.31
C THR A 25 -28.23 16.20 6.67
N GLU A 26 -29.12 15.25 7.00
CA GLU A 26 -28.72 13.89 7.37
C GLU A 26 -28.17 13.11 6.19
N GLU A 27 -28.80 13.17 5.01
CA GLU A 27 -28.32 12.45 3.82
C GLU A 27 -27.05 13.12 3.26
N ALA A 28 -27.03 14.46 3.16
CA ALA A 28 -25.82 15.19 2.79
C ALA A 28 -24.67 14.99 3.81
N GLY A 29 -24.99 14.87 5.10
CA GLY A 29 -24.03 14.57 6.16
C GLY A 29 -23.51 13.14 6.12
N LYS A 30 -24.36 12.16 5.80
CA LYS A 30 -23.98 10.75 5.56
C LYS A 30 -23.11 10.63 4.32
N GLU A 31 -23.46 11.27 3.21
CA GLU A 31 -22.64 11.31 2.00
C GLU A 31 -21.30 12.00 2.26
N ALA A 32 -21.28 13.12 2.98
CA ALA A 32 -20.03 13.79 3.36
C ALA A 32 -19.16 12.92 4.27
N ALA A 33 -19.75 12.17 5.21
CA ALA A 33 -19.03 11.22 6.06
C ALA A 33 -18.49 10.02 5.27
N ALA A 34 -19.32 9.48 4.36
CA ALA A 34 -18.99 8.35 3.49
C ALA A 34 -17.95 8.70 2.42
N ASN A 35 -17.84 9.97 2.00
CA ASN A 35 -16.81 10.46 1.08
C ASN A 35 -15.60 11.06 1.82
N GLY A 36 -15.75 11.37 3.11
CA GLY A 36 -14.70 11.86 3.98
C GLY A 36 -13.81 10.75 4.56
N PRO A 37 -12.90 11.09 5.49
CA PRO A 37 -11.95 10.15 6.10
C PRO A 37 -12.60 8.96 6.82
N GLY A 38 -13.85 9.11 7.27
CA GLY A 38 -14.62 8.05 7.93
C GLY A 38 -15.03 6.91 7.00
N GLY A 39 -15.23 7.19 5.71
CA GLY A 39 -15.56 6.18 4.70
C GLY A 39 -14.36 5.47 4.08
N ASP A 40 -13.12 5.93 4.33
CA ASP A 40 -11.91 5.38 3.70
C ASP A 40 -11.81 3.85 3.88
N GLN A 41 -12.13 3.36 5.09
CA GLN A 41 -12.01 1.93 5.42
C GLN A 41 -12.90 1.06 4.53
N GLU A 42 -14.17 1.44 4.34
CA GLU A 42 -15.12 0.67 3.54
C GLU A 42 -14.81 0.77 2.04
N ARG A 43 -14.47 1.98 1.55
CA ARG A 43 -14.08 2.19 0.14
C ARG A 43 -12.83 1.38 -0.21
N ILE A 44 -11.80 1.42 0.65
CA ILE A 44 -10.58 0.65 0.46
C ILE A 44 -10.84 -0.85 0.57
N ALA A 45 -11.60 -1.31 1.55
CA ALA A 45 -11.94 -2.73 1.68
C ALA A 45 -12.64 -3.26 0.43
N THR A 46 -13.61 -2.50 -0.10
CA THR A 46 -14.33 -2.83 -1.34
C THR A 46 -13.38 -2.86 -2.55
N LEU A 47 -12.49 -1.86 -2.66
CA LEU A 47 -11.51 -1.80 -3.74
C LEU A 47 -10.54 -2.98 -3.69
N VAL A 48 -9.98 -3.30 -2.52
CA VAL A 48 -9.05 -4.43 -2.33
C VAL A 48 -9.76 -5.74 -2.65
N ALA A 49 -10.97 -5.98 -2.12
CA ALA A 49 -11.72 -7.20 -2.38
C ALA A 49 -12.02 -7.42 -3.88
N SER A 50 -12.30 -6.35 -4.63
CA SER A 50 -12.63 -6.43 -6.05
C SER A 50 -11.41 -6.44 -6.99
N THR A 51 -10.22 -6.04 -6.53
CA THR A 51 -9.06 -5.85 -7.40
C THR A 51 -7.84 -6.71 -7.05
N TYR A 52 -7.69 -7.15 -5.80
CA TYR A 52 -6.48 -7.84 -5.35
C TYR A 52 -6.24 -9.14 -6.14
N ASP A 53 -7.15 -10.10 -6.03
CA ASP A 53 -7.02 -11.41 -6.69
C ASP A 53 -7.28 -11.31 -8.21
N ALA A 54 -8.19 -10.43 -8.62
CA ALA A 54 -8.64 -10.34 -10.01
C ALA A 54 -7.73 -9.52 -10.93
N LYS A 55 -6.94 -8.58 -10.39
CA LYS A 55 -6.13 -7.65 -11.19
C LYS A 55 -4.69 -7.57 -10.70
N LEU A 56 -4.49 -7.34 -9.41
CA LEU A 56 -3.17 -7.08 -8.84
C LEU A 56 -2.26 -8.30 -8.87
N VAL A 57 -2.71 -9.45 -8.35
CA VAL A 57 -1.92 -10.68 -8.34
C VAL A 57 -1.55 -11.13 -9.77
N PRO A 58 -2.49 -11.19 -10.74
CA PRO A 58 -2.16 -11.46 -12.14
C PRO A 58 -1.14 -10.48 -12.70
N LYS A 59 -1.32 -9.17 -12.45
CA LYS A 59 -0.40 -8.16 -12.97
C LYS A 59 1.01 -8.33 -12.43
N LEU A 60 1.16 -8.50 -11.11
CA LEU A 60 2.46 -8.73 -10.50
C LEU A 60 3.11 -10.01 -11.03
N THR A 61 2.34 -11.05 -11.30
CA THR A 61 2.84 -12.32 -11.82
C THR A 61 3.31 -12.18 -13.28
N GLU A 62 2.54 -11.45 -14.10
CA GLU A 62 2.86 -11.16 -15.51
C GLU A 62 4.16 -10.36 -15.63
N THR A 63 4.34 -9.33 -14.78
CA THR A 63 5.50 -8.43 -14.83
C THR A 63 6.65 -8.89 -13.92
N ALA A 64 6.53 -10.04 -13.26
CA ALA A 64 7.53 -10.52 -12.31
C ALA A 64 8.84 -10.87 -13.01
N VAL A 65 9.89 -10.14 -12.65
CA VAL A 65 11.27 -10.41 -13.05
C VAL A 65 11.90 -11.39 -12.07
N ASP A 66 12.66 -12.34 -12.60
CA ASP A 66 13.42 -13.27 -11.77
C ASP A 66 14.46 -12.50 -10.95
N ILE A 67 14.45 -12.69 -9.63
CA ILE A 67 15.32 -11.95 -8.72
C ILE A 67 16.82 -12.23 -8.95
N SER A 68 17.17 -13.43 -9.42
CA SER A 68 18.55 -13.77 -9.80
C SER A 68 19.01 -13.04 -11.06
N THR A 69 18.07 -12.54 -11.87
CA THR A 69 18.36 -11.62 -12.99
C THR A 69 18.37 -10.16 -12.54
N LEU A 70 17.44 -9.79 -11.65
CA LEU A 70 17.25 -8.40 -11.21
C LEU A 70 18.41 -7.91 -10.33
N LEU A 71 18.89 -8.73 -9.38
CA LEU A 71 19.94 -8.34 -8.43
C LEU A 71 21.25 -7.93 -9.14
N PRO A 72 21.81 -8.70 -10.09
CA PRO A 72 22.96 -8.27 -10.87
C PRO A 72 22.71 -6.99 -11.66
N ALA A 73 21.51 -6.82 -12.25
CA ALA A 73 21.17 -5.62 -13.00
C ALA A 73 21.14 -4.37 -12.10
N ILE A 74 20.58 -4.49 -10.89
CA ILE A 74 20.57 -3.42 -9.88
C ILE A 74 22.00 -3.07 -9.45
N LYS A 75 22.84 -4.08 -9.18
CA LYS A 75 24.25 -3.89 -8.79
C LYS A 75 25.04 -3.17 -9.88
N ALA A 76 24.76 -3.45 -11.16
CA ALA A 76 25.40 -2.79 -12.28
C ALA A 76 24.95 -1.33 -12.44
N ASN A 77 23.63 -1.08 -12.49
CA ASN A 77 23.05 0.26 -12.53
C ASN A 77 21.55 0.20 -12.15
N LEU A 78 21.22 0.73 -10.97
CA LEU A 78 19.84 0.75 -10.45
C LEU A 78 18.88 1.52 -11.37
N ASP A 79 19.28 2.65 -11.95
CA ASP A 79 18.39 3.43 -12.81
C ASP A 79 18.11 2.74 -14.15
N ASP A 80 19.08 2.04 -14.72
CA ASP A 80 18.87 1.29 -15.95
C ASP A 80 18.05 0.01 -15.71
N ALA A 81 18.31 -0.70 -14.61
CA ALA A 81 17.47 -1.81 -14.16
C ALA A 81 16.02 -1.34 -13.89
N GLY A 82 15.88 -0.18 -13.25
CA GLY A 82 14.60 0.48 -13.00
C GLY A 82 13.81 0.76 -14.28
N LYS A 83 14.44 1.37 -15.29
CA LYS A 83 13.81 1.64 -16.59
C LYS A 83 13.43 0.37 -17.34
N ALA A 84 14.21 -0.70 -17.21
CA ALA A 84 13.98 -1.95 -17.91
C ALA A 84 12.89 -2.82 -17.27
N TYR A 85 12.83 -2.84 -15.93
CA TYR A 85 12.08 -3.86 -15.18
C TYR A 85 11.08 -3.32 -14.17
N GLY A 86 11.11 -2.02 -13.88
CA GLY A 86 10.40 -1.46 -12.73
C GLY A 86 9.55 -0.24 -13.06
N LEU A 87 8.94 0.29 -12.00
CA LEU A 87 8.16 1.50 -12.00
C LEU A 87 8.68 2.46 -10.93
N ARG A 88 8.86 3.73 -11.30
CA ARG A 88 9.24 4.78 -10.37
C ARG A 88 8.02 5.59 -9.96
N VAL A 89 7.70 5.56 -8.66
CA VAL A 89 6.60 6.34 -8.06
C VAL A 89 7.19 7.44 -7.19
N GLY A 90 6.67 8.67 -7.28
CA GLY A 90 7.17 9.82 -6.52
C GLY A 90 8.27 10.65 -7.21
N GLY A 91 8.43 10.50 -8.53
CA GLY A 91 9.36 11.30 -9.33
C GLY A 91 10.84 10.94 -9.13
N ALA A 92 11.74 11.88 -9.41
CA ALA A 92 13.19 11.67 -9.40
C ALA A 92 13.77 11.28 -8.01
N GLY A 93 13.05 11.54 -6.92
CA GLY A 93 13.41 11.10 -5.56
C GLY A 93 12.76 9.78 -5.10
N GLY A 94 11.87 9.20 -5.91
CA GLY A 94 11.17 7.95 -5.62
C GLY A 94 12.07 6.71 -5.71
N GLY A 95 11.75 5.65 -4.97
CA GLY A 95 12.37 4.34 -5.16
C GLY A 95 11.87 3.66 -6.44
N TRP A 96 12.66 2.75 -6.97
CA TRP A 96 12.24 1.85 -8.05
C TRP A 96 11.47 0.67 -7.48
N ASN A 97 10.31 0.37 -8.04
CA ASN A 97 9.43 -0.69 -7.58
C ASN A 97 9.39 -1.79 -8.63
N PHE A 98 9.55 -3.04 -8.20
CA PHE A 98 9.69 -4.19 -9.09
C PHE A 98 8.73 -5.30 -8.67
N SER A 99 8.09 -5.92 -9.65
CA SER A 99 7.49 -7.24 -9.45
C SER A 99 8.60 -8.26 -9.52
N VAL A 100 8.69 -9.13 -8.53
CA VAL A 100 9.76 -10.12 -8.44
C VAL A 100 9.20 -11.50 -8.22
N LYS A 101 9.89 -12.50 -8.78
CA LYS A 101 9.70 -13.91 -8.48
C LYS A 101 11.04 -14.56 -8.23
N GLY A 102 11.03 -15.67 -7.51
CA GLY A 102 12.24 -16.43 -7.25
C GLY A 102 11.95 -17.75 -6.59
N THR A 103 12.95 -18.63 -6.66
CA THR A 103 13.01 -19.88 -5.90
C THR A 103 14.35 -19.94 -5.19
N ALA A 104 14.35 -20.08 -3.87
CA ALA A 104 15.59 -20.10 -3.09
C ALA A 104 15.44 -20.86 -1.77
N PRO A 105 16.54 -21.45 -1.24
CA PRO A 105 16.60 -21.90 0.13
C PRO A 105 16.49 -20.73 1.12
N VAL A 106 15.85 -21.01 2.25
CA VAL A 106 15.75 -20.08 3.38
C VAL A 106 16.94 -20.34 4.31
N VAL A 107 17.84 -19.37 4.43
CA VAL A 107 19.02 -19.45 5.32
C VAL A 107 18.68 -19.16 6.78
N ASP A 108 17.70 -18.29 7.01
CA ASP A 108 17.18 -18.00 8.34
C ASP A 108 15.74 -17.51 8.29
N ALA A 109 15.00 -17.71 9.38
CA ALA A 109 13.63 -17.21 9.49
C ALA A 109 13.27 -16.89 10.94
N ASP A 110 12.65 -15.74 11.14
CA ASP A 110 11.97 -15.38 12.38
C ASP A 110 10.47 -15.40 12.10
N LEU A 111 9.75 -16.37 12.64
CA LEU A 111 8.29 -16.45 12.52
C LEU A 111 7.56 -16.00 13.81
N VAL A 112 8.32 -15.62 14.84
CA VAL A 112 7.77 -15.31 16.17
C VAL A 112 7.48 -13.81 16.29
N SER A 113 8.33 -12.96 15.71
CA SER A 113 8.10 -11.52 15.77
C SER A 113 6.91 -11.09 14.91
N LYS A 114 6.32 -9.94 15.23
CA LYS A 114 5.24 -9.36 14.42
C LYS A 114 5.67 -9.02 12.99
N ALA A 115 6.96 -8.78 12.77
CA ALA A 115 7.48 -8.53 11.44
C ALA A 115 7.49 -9.80 10.60
N ALA A 116 7.70 -10.96 11.26
CA ALA A 116 7.99 -12.29 10.74
C ALA A 116 8.63 -12.33 9.34
N VAL A 117 9.88 -12.76 9.25
CA VAL A 117 10.67 -12.67 8.02
C VAL A 117 11.37 -13.97 7.68
N ALA A 118 11.61 -14.19 6.39
CA ALA A 118 12.48 -15.27 5.90
C ALA A 118 13.60 -14.68 5.03
N GLN A 119 14.83 -15.06 5.31
CA GLN A 119 16.01 -14.66 4.57
C GLN A 119 16.32 -15.69 3.49
N LEU A 120 16.49 -15.24 2.26
CA LEU A 120 16.70 -16.07 1.08
C LEU A 120 18.12 -15.91 0.56
N ASP A 121 18.68 -17.02 0.09
CA ASP A 121 19.99 -17.08 -0.54
C ASP A 121 19.82 -17.55 -2.00
N PHE A 122 20.26 -16.73 -2.96
CA PHE A 122 20.14 -17.03 -4.39
C PHE A 122 21.48 -17.43 -5.02
N ASP A 123 22.61 -17.10 -4.40
CA ASP A 123 23.95 -17.38 -4.93
C ASP A 123 24.66 -18.57 -4.26
N GLY A 124 24.08 -19.11 -3.18
CA GLY A 124 24.56 -20.27 -2.44
C GLY A 124 25.71 -19.97 -1.48
N ASP A 125 25.99 -18.70 -1.17
CA ASP A 125 27.08 -18.31 -0.26
C ASP A 125 26.71 -18.41 1.23
N GLY A 126 25.46 -18.76 1.54
CA GLY A 126 24.92 -18.88 2.90
C GLY A 126 24.52 -17.55 3.54
N LYS A 127 24.55 -16.43 2.80
CA LYS A 127 24.09 -15.12 3.25
C LYS A 127 22.75 -14.76 2.62
N ALA A 128 22.06 -13.82 3.27
CA ALA A 128 20.79 -13.33 2.79
C ALA A 128 20.98 -12.34 1.63
N ASP A 129 20.53 -12.73 0.45
CA ASP A 129 20.42 -11.88 -0.73
C ASP A 129 19.12 -11.08 -0.76
N ALA A 130 18.07 -11.60 -0.13
CA ALA A 130 16.78 -10.93 0.01
C ALA A 130 16.05 -11.34 1.28
N THR A 131 15.06 -10.56 1.70
CA THR A 131 14.20 -10.86 2.84
C THR A 131 12.72 -10.83 2.42
N LEU A 132 11.99 -11.92 2.69
CA LEU A 132 10.53 -11.97 2.57
C LEU A 132 9.86 -11.47 3.85
N GLN A 133 8.87 -10.60 3.70
CA GLN A 133 7.98 -10.17 4.78
C GLN A 133 6.78 -11.11 4.85
N LEU A 134 6.66 -11.86 5.95
CA LEU A 134 5.63 -12.87 6.17
C LEU A 134 4.67 -12.49 7.29
N GLY A 135 5.07 -11.55 8.15
CA GLY A 135 4.32 -11.19 9.33
C GLY A 135 3.22 -10.17 9.09
N PRO A 136 2.30 -10.01 10.07
CA PRO A 136 1.22 -9.04 10.01
C PRO A 136 1.71 -7.57 10.00
N VAL A 137 2.98 -7.31 10.32
CA VAL A 137 3.58 -5.98 10.25
C VAL A 137 4.53 -5.89 9.07
N VAL A 138 3.97 -5.47 7.93
CA VAL A 138 4.70 -5.25 6.68
C VAL A 138 5.16 -3.80 6.57
N LYS A 139 6.42 -3.60 6.17
CA LYS A 139 7.00 -2.29 5.89
C LYS A 139 6.81 -1.92 4.42
N GLY A 140 6.60 -0.63 4.18
CA GLY A 140 6.54 -0.04 2.85
C GLY A 140 5.21 -0.25 2.12
N SER A 141 5.20 0.12 0.84
CA SER A 141 4.03 0.14 -0.04
C SER A 141 4.31 -0.50 -1.39
N ALA A 142 5.31 -1.39 -1.47
CA ALA A 142 5.81 -1.94 -2.74
C ALA A 142 4.69 -2.56 -3.58
N ILE A 143 3.76 -3.31 -2.98
CA ILE A 143 2.62 -3.91 -3.69
C ILE A 143 1.77 -2.85 -4.41
N ARG A 144 1.44 -1.75 -3.72
CA ARG A 144 0.66 -0.65 -4.30
C ARG A 144 1.43 0.04 -5.42
N ASP A 145 2.72 0.25 -5.22
CA ASP A 145 3.56 1.11 -6.06
C ASP A 145 4.16 0.38 -7.28
N THR A 146 3.96 -0.93 -7.41
CA THR A 146 4.57 -1.74 -8.49
C THR A 146 3.65 -1.96 -9.70
N SER A 147 2.32 -1.90 -9.53
CA SER A 147 1.40 -2.38 -10.57
C SER A 147 0.74 -1.28 -11.43
N ALA A 148 0.89 0.00 -11.06
CA ALA A 148 0.18 1.14 -11.66
C ALA A 148 -1.37 0.99 -11.72
N ILE A 149 -1.95 0.01 -11.01
CA ILE A 149 -3.40 -0.26 -10.99
C ILE A 149 -4.14 0.83 -10.21
N TYR A 150 -3.49 1.40 -9.21
CA TYR A 150 -4.06 2.36 -8.29
C TYR A 150 -3.50 3.76 -8.59
N ASP A 151 -4.25 4.55 -9.34
CA ASP A 151 -3.88 5.94 -9.61
C ASP A 151 -4.15 6.80 -8.39
N PHE A 152 -3.13 7.51 -7.91
CA PHE A 152 -3.25 8.45 -6.81
C PHE A 152 -4.36 9.50 -7.04
N SER A 153 -4.61 9.89 -8.29
CA SER A 153 -5.63 10.90 -8.64
C SER A 153 -7.06 10.48 -8.27
N THR A 154 -7.31 9.18 -8.07
CA THR A 154 -8.62 8.65 -7.66
C THR A 154 -8.82 8.63 -6.14
N PHE A 155 -7.82 9.05 -5.36
CA PHE A 155 -7.88 9.12 -3.91
C PHE A 155 -7.96 10.57 -3.45
N ARG A 156 -8.62 10.80 -2.31
CA ARG A 156 -8.79 12.15 -1.75
C ARG A 156 -7.45 12.78 -1.40
N ASP A 157 -6.56 12.01 -0.77
CA ASP A 157 -5.30 12.50 -0.25
C ASP A 157 -4.26 11.37 -0.03
N GLN A 158 -3.08 11.76 0.44
CA GLN A 158 -1.97 10.84 0.75
C GLN A 158 -2.29 9.88 1.89
N ILE A 159 -3.19 10.25 2.82
CA ILE A 159 -3.56 9.42 3.96
C ILE A 159 -4.41 8.24 3.47
N GLU A 160 -5.42 8.51 2.65
CA GLU A 160 -6.24 7.46 2.03
C GLU A 160 -5.39 6.53 1.17
N TYR A 161 -4.49 7.09 0.36
CA TYR A 161 -3.59 6.29 -0.48
C TYR A 161 -2.59 5.44 0.34
N ALA A 162 -2.14 5.93 1.50
CA ALA A 162 -1.33 5.15 2.44
C ALA A 162 -2.14 4.03 3.12
N LYS A 163 -3.41 4.28 3.47
CA LYS A 163 -4.33 3.26 3.99
C LYS A 163 -4.53 2.13 2.98
N LEU A 164 -4.64 2.43 1.68
CA LEU A 164 -4.67 1.41 0.64
C LEU A 164 -3.41 0.54 0.65
N GLY A 165 -2.23 1.16 0.70
CA GLY A 165 -0.96 0.43 0.74
C GLY A 165 -0.90 -0.55 1.92
N ARG A 166 -1.37 -0.12 3.10
CA ARG A 166 -1.50 -0.98 4.27
C ARG A 166 -2.48 -2.13 4.05
N ALA A 167 -3.69 -1.83 3.56
CA ALA A 167 -4.71 -2.85 3.32
C ALA A 167 -4.27 -3.91 2.30
N LEU A 168 -3.52 -3.52 1.27
CA LEU A 168 -2.94 -4.44 0.29
C LEU A 168 -1.88 -5.35 0.92
N ASN A 169 -0.99 -4.80 1.76
CA ASN A 169 -0.01 -5.59 2.49
C ASN A 169 -0.69 -6.59 3.44
N ASP A 170 -1.70 -6.14 4.20
CA ASP A 170 -2.44 -6.96 5.15
C ASP A 170 -3.14 -8.13 4.43
N LYS A 171 -3.79 -7.84 3.29
CA LYS A 171 -4.42 -8.86 2.42
C LYS A 171 -3.38 -9.84 1.86
N ALA A 172 -2.18 -9.37 1.51
CA ALA A 172 -1.13 -10.21 0.97
C ALA A 172 -0.61 -11.23 1.99
N VAL A 173 -0.18 -10.76 3.15
CA VAL A 173 0.44 -11.64 4.16
C VAL A 173 -0.56 -12.55 4.84
N SER A 174 -1.82 -12.12 5.01
CA SER A 174 -2.88 -12.98 5.59
C SER A 174 -3.28 -14.14 4.68
N GLY A 175 -2.98 -14.06 3.37
CA GLY A 175 -3.24 -15.13 2.41
C GLY A 175 -2.12 -16.16 2.29
N LEU A 176 -0.96 -15.96 2.94
CA LEU A 176 0.20 -16.84 2.76
C LEU A 176 0.10 -18.10 3.62
N ALA A 177 0.42 -19.25 3.03
CA ALA A 177 0.53 -20.51 3.74
C ALA A 177 1.96 -20.69 4.31
N VAL A 178 2.22 -20.10 5.47
CA VAL A 178 3.50 -20.25 6.18
C VAL A 178 3.42 -21.40 7.19
N PRO A 179 4.27 -22.43 7.09
CA PRO A 179 4.24 -23.57 8.00
C PRO A 179 4.75 -23.20 9.39
N GLU A 180 4.03 -23.64 10.43
CA GLU A 180 4.45 -23.45 11.84
C GLU A 180 5.75 -24.18 12.17
N SER A 181 6.10 -25.22 11.41
CA SER A 181 7.33 -26.02 11.59
C SER A 181 8.63 -25.22 11.35
N GLY A 182 8.52 -23.97 10.88
CA GLY A 182 9.65 -23.17 10.44
C GLY A 182 9.94 -23.33 8.94
N LEU A 183 10.73 -22.37 8.45
CA LEU A 183 11.14 -22.26 7.05
C LEU A 183 12.62 -22.53 6.81
N LYS A 184 13.47 -22.43 7.84
CA LYS A 184 14.93 -22.57 7.70
C LYS A 184 15.30 -23.92 7.07
N GLY A 185 16.13 -23.87 6.03
CA GLY A 185 16.56 -25.03 5.24
C GLY A 185 15.55 -25.50 4.19
N LYS A 186 14.32 -24.95 4.17
CA LYS A 186 13.34 -25.24 3.11
C LYS A 186 13.59 -24.36 1.90
N THR A 187 13.21 -24.87 0.73
CA THR A 187 13.15 -24.05 -0.49
C THR A 187 11.78 -23.40 -0.59
N VAL A 188 11.73 -22.11 -0.91
CA VAL A 188 10.47 -21.40 -1.15
C VAL A 188 10.43 -20.88 -2.57
N THR A 189 9.24 -20.90 -3.17
CA THR A 189 8.92 -20.24 -4.44
C THR A 189 7.95 -19.11 -4.16
N PHE A 190 8.19 -17.91 -4.68
CA PHE A 190 7.33 -16.76 -4.41
C PHE A 190 7.13 -15.87 -5.62
N VAL A 191 6.07 -15.07 -5.53
CA VAL A 191 5.85 -13.86 -6.34
C VAL A 191 5.56 -12.73 -5.37
N GLY A 192 6.13 -11.55 -5.61
CA GLY A 192 5.96 -10.41 -4.73
C GLY A 192 6.33 -9.09 -5.38
N ALA A 193 6.37 -8.05 -4.55
CA ALA A 193 6.80 -6.72 -4.93
C ALA A 193 7.92 -6.24 -4.00
N VAL A 194 8.84 -5.45 -4.54
CA VAL A 194 9.93 -4.84 -3.77
C VAL A 194 10.19 -3.41 -4.22
N SER A 195 10.60 -2.55 -3.28
CA SER A 195 10.99 -1.18 -3.54
C SER A 195 12.47 -1.01 -3.21
N ILE A 196 13.25 -0.55 -4.18
CA ILE A 196 14.71 -0.37 -4.08
C ILE A 196 15.06 1.11 -4.24
N ARG A 197 15.82 1.64 -3.27
CA ARG A 197 16.31 3.02 -3.23
C ARG A 197 17.81 3.13 -3.44
N SER A 198 18.56 2.06 -3.19
CA SER A 198 20.01 2.03 -3.38
C SER A 198 20.48 0.65 -3.84
N ALA A 199 21.54 0.58 -4.63
CA ALA A 199 22.02 -0.69 -5.19
C ALA A 199 22.61 -1.65 -4.14
N GLY A 200 22.93 -1.16 -2.94
CA GLY A 200 23.55 -1.94 -1.87
C GLY A 200 22.60 -2.40 -0.77
N GLU A 201 21.31 -2.04 -0.82
CA GLU A 201 20.37 -2.49 0.20
C GLU A 201 19.86 -3.90 -0.10
N VAL A 202 19.62 -4.68 0.96
CA VAL A 202 19.01 -6.00 0.85
C VAL A 202 17.53 -5.82 0.49
N PRO A 203 17.05 -6.33 -0.65
CA PRO A 203 15.66 -6.28 -1.05
C PRO A 203 14.72 -6.81 0.04
N LEU A 204 13.76 -5.97 0.45
CA LEU A 204 12.68 -6.35 1.36
C LEU A 204 11.40 -6.57 0.57
N ILE A 205 11.09 -7.84 0.32
CA ILE A 205 10.04 -8.27 -0.59
C ILE A 205 8.75 -8.49 0.20
N THR A 206 7.65 -7.95 -0.31
CA THR A 206 6.31 -8.30 0.16
C THR A 206 5.69 -9.31 -0.81
N PRO A 207 5.61 -10.60 -0.43
CA PRO A 207 5.04 -11.64 -1.28
C PRO A 207 3.51 -11.54 -1.36
N VAL A 208 2.98 -11.86 -2.53
CA VAL A 208 1.54 -12.07 -2.79
C VAL A 208 1.21 -13.54 -3.01
N SER A 209 2.22 -14.37 -3.23
CA SER A 209 2.16 -15.83 -3.29
C SER A 209 3.43 -16.41 -2.68
N LEU A 210 3.28 -17.52 -1.96
CA LEU A 210 4.36 -18.28 -1.36
C LEU A 210 4.03 -19.76 -1.39
N GLU A 211 4.91 -20.55 -1.98
CA GLU A 211 4.90 -21.99 -1.95
C GLU A 211 6.15 -22.49 -1.21
N VAL A 212 5.96 -23.42 -0.29
CA VAL A 212 7.06 -24.00 0.48
C VAL A 212 7.32 -25.42 -0.03
N GLY A 213 8.51 -25.63 -0.58
CA GLY A 213 9.01 -26.93 -0.96
C GLY A 213 9.07 -27.89 0.23
N ARG A 214 8.83 -29.17 -0.05
CA ARG A 214 8.89 -30.24 0.96
C ARG A 214 10.31 -30.49 1.44
#